data_AF-H1G274-F1
#
_entry.id   AF-H1G274-F1
#
_cell.length_a   1.000
_cell.length_b   1.000
_cell.length_c   1.000
_cell.angle_alpha   90.00
_cell.angle_beta   90.00
_cell.angle_gamma   90.00
#
_symmetry.space_group_name_H-M   'P 1'
#
loop_
_entity.id
_entity.type
_entity.pdbx_description
1 polymer ?
#
loop_
_entity_poly.entity_id
_entity_poly.type
_entity_poly.pdbx_seq_one_letter_code
_entity_poly.pdbx_strand_id
1 'polypeptide(L)' 'MTESPKVEPSHQALPESLPGKAYRLCTEGDWRWCLLRRLINLLYFWKIDYCAGRHYEDLRRRQMSEPGREGGH' A
#
# COMPACT_ATOMS: atom_id res chain seq x y z
N MET A 1 -46.27 26.03 4.47
CA MET A 1 -44.82 25.87 4.27
C MET A 1 -44.48 24.47 4.72
N THR A 2 -44.45 23.53 3.78
CA THR A 2 -44.17 22.10 4.03
C THR A 2 -42.67 21.90 3.96
N GLU A 3 -42.10 21.51 5.10
CA GLU A 3 -40.69 21.21 5.29
C GLU A 3 -40.28 20.03 4.41
N SER A 4 -39.26 20.22 3.56
CA SER A 4 -38.68 19.14 2.76
C SER A 4 -37.95 18.15 3.67
N PRO A 5 -38.10 16.82 3.47
CA PRO A 5 -37.42 15.83 4.29
C PRO A 5 -35.90 15.93 4.08
N LYS A 6 -35.17 16.18 5.18
CA LYS A 6 -33.71 16.10 5.23
C LYS A 6 -33.31 14.64 5.01
N VAL A 7 -32.89 14.31 3.79
CA VAL A 7 -32.21 13.06 3.48
C VAL A 7 -30.81 13.14 4.10
N GLU A 8 -30.61 12.51 5.26
CA GLU A 8 -29.26 12.25 5.76
C GLU A 8 -28.52 11.42 4.70
N PRO A 9 -27.30 11.83 4.28
CA PRO A 9 -26.50 11.00 3.42
C PRO A 9 -26.11 9.77 4.23
N SER A 10 -26.80 8.66 3.95
CA SER A 10 -26.45 7.33 4.40
C SER A 10 -24.96 7.16 4.15
N HIS A 11 -24.18 7.14 5.23
CA HIS A 11 -22.77 6.78 5.20
C HIS A 11 -22.71 5.36 4.64
N GLN A 12 -22.53 5.23 3.32
CA GLN A 12 -22.32 3.96 2.68
C GLN A 12 -21.02 3.42 3.28
N ALA A 13 -21.15 2.44 4.19
CA ALA A 13 -20.01 1.75 4.75
C ALA A 13 -19.21 1.20 3.57
N LEU A 14 -18.05 1.80 3.30
CA LEU A 14 -17.18 1.37 2.21
C LEU A 14 -16.89 -0.13 2.41
N PRO A 15 -17.01 -0.95 1.36
CA PRO A 15 -16.80 -2.38 1.48
C PRO A 15 -15.41 -2.63 2.08
N GLU A 16 -15.36 -3.47 3.11
CA GLU A 16 -14.12 -3.80 3.81
C GLU A 16 -13.07 -4.28 2.81
N SER A 17 -11.89 -3.65 2.85
CA SER A 17 -10.77 -4.05 1.99
C SER A 17 -10.39 -5.52 2.23
N LEU A 18 -9.95 -6.22 1.18
CA LEU A 18 -9.53 -7.62 1.28
C LEU A 18 -8.46 -7.86 2.38
N PRO A 19 -7.45 -6.99 2.58
CA PRO A 19 -6.51 -7.13 3.69
C PRO A 19 -7.18 -7.01 5.07
N GLY A 20 -8.12 -6.07 5.23
CA GLY A 20 -8.87 -5.90 6.47
C GLY A 20 -9.69 -7.14 6.81
N LYS A 21 -10.42 -7.65 5.81
CA LYS A 21 -11.22 -8.87 5.94
C LYS A 21 -10.37 -10.08 6.30
N ALA A 22 -9.21 -10.23 5.64
CA ALA A 22 -8.28 -11.31 5.94
C ALA A 22 -7.64 -11.20 7.33
N TYR A 23 -7.36 -9.98 7.80
CA TYR A 23 -6.89 -9.75 9.16
C TYR A 23 -7.93 -10.18 10.19
N ARG A 24 -9.16 -9.68 10.07
CA ARG A 24 -10.26 -9.96 11.01
C ARG A 24 -10.58 -11.46 11.08
N LEU A 25 -10.76 -12.11 9.94
CA LEU A 25 -11.11 -13.54 9.90
C LEU A 25 -9.95 -14.43 10.36
N CYS A 26 -8.69 -14.02 10.14
CA CYS A 26 -7.56 -14.72 10.73
C CYS A 26 -7.55 -14.60 12.27
N THR A 27 -7.85 -13.41 12.82
CA THR A 27 -7.93 -13.21 14.28
C THR A 27 -9.10 -13.97 14.93
N GLU A 28 -10.16 -14.23 14.16
CA GLU A 28 -11.30 -15.07 14.57
C GLU A 28 -10.99 -16.59 14.51
N GLY A 29 -9.78 -16.97 14.06
CA GLY A 29 -9.28 -18.34 14.10
C GLY A 29 -9.40 -19.13 12.80
N ASP A 30 -9.84 -18.51 11.69
CA ASP A 30 -9.90 -19.21 10.40
C ASP A 30 -8.50 -19.24 9.74
N TRP A 31 -7.92 -20.45 9.72
CA TRP A 31 -6.59 -20.71 9.20
C TRP A 31 -6.44 -20.36 7.71
N ARG A 32 -7.51 -20.46 6.90
CA ARG A 32 -7.48 -20.14 5.47
C ARG A 32 -7.22 -18.65 5.28
N TRP A 33 -7.85 -17.82 6.11
CA TRP A 33 -7.64 -16.37 6.09
C TRP A 33 -6.30 -15.97 6.68
N CYS A 34 -5.76 -16.73 7.62
CA CYS A 34 -4.38 -16.52 8.07
C CYS A 34 -3.35 -16.79 6.97
N LEU A 35 -3.56 -17.82 6.14
CA LEU A 35 -2.71 -18.06 4.97
C LEU A 35 -2.83 -16.91 3.98
N LEU A 36 -4.04 -16.45 3.68
CA LEU A 36 -4.27 -15.32 2.79
C LEU A 36 -3.62 -14.03 3.31
N ARG A 37 -3.72 -13.75 4.61
CA ARG A 37 -3.05 -12.62 5.26
C ARG A 37 -1.53 -12.67 5.08
N ARG A 38 -0.91 -13.85 5.23
CA ARG A 38 0.53 -14.04 4.99
C ARG A 38 0.90 -13.78 3.54
N LEU A 39 0.12 -14.27 2.58
CA LEU A 39 0.34 -14.02 1.15
C LEU A 39 0.23 -12.53 0.80
N ILE A 40 -0.77 -11.84 1.34
CA ILE A 40 -0.92 -10.39 1.16
C ILE A 40 0.30 -9.65 1.70
N ASN A 41 0.77 -10.00 2.91
CA ASN A 41 1.97 -9.39 3.48
C ASN A 41 3.22 -9.65 2.65
N LEU A 42 3.39 -10.86 2.12
CA LEU A 42 4.49 -11.21 1.21
C LEU A 42 4.46 -10.37 -0.08
N LEU A 43 3.28 -10.20 -0.68
CA LEU A 43 3.12 -9.36 -1.87
C LEU A 43 3.42 -7.88 -1.58
N TYR A 44 2.99 -7.38 -0.42
CA TYR A 44 3.35 -6.02 0.01
C TYR A 44 4.85 -5.86 0.21
N PHE A 45 5.50 -6.84 0.86
CA PHE A 45 6.94 -6.84 1.05
C PHE A 45 7.68 -6.85 -0.29
N TRP A 46 7.29 -7.72 -1.22
CA TRP A 46 7.84 -7.76 -2.58
C TRP A 46 7.65 -6.46 -3.34
N LYS A 47 6.50 -5.81 -3.19
CA LYS A 47 6.26 -4.50 -3.79
C LYS A 47 7.22 -3.45 -3.22
N ILE A 48 7.44 -3.44 -1.91
CA ILE A 48 8.37 -2.53 -1.24
C ILE A 48 9.80 -2.80 -1.71
N ASP A 49 10.24 -4.07 -1.71
CA ASP A 49 11.58 -4.45 -2.17
C ASP A 49 11.81 -4.11 -3.64
N TYR A 50 10.82 -4.36 -4.50
CA TYR A 50 10.89 -3.98 -5.91
C TYR A 50 11.04 -2.47 -6.08
N CYS A 51 10.23 -1.68 -5.36
CA CYS A 51 10.32 -0.22 -5.39
C CYS A 51 11.64 0.30 -4.84
N ALA A 52 12.14 -0.28 -3.75
CA ALA A 52 13.44 0.06 -3.17
C ALA A 52 14.56 -0.28 -4.15
N GLY A 53 14.56 -1.47 -4.73
CA GLY A 53 15.54 -1.91 -5.73
C GLY A 53 15.59 -0.98 -6.95
N ARG A 54 14.43 -0.62 -7.50
CA ARG A 54 14.32 0.36 -8.59
C ARG A 54 14.83 1.74 -8.20
N HIS A 55 14.53 2.19 -6.97
CA HIS A 55 15.01 3.48 -6.46
C HIS A 55 16.54 3.51 -6.31
N TYR A 56 17.15 2.45 -5.78
CA TYR A 56 18.60 2.33 -5.70
C TYR A 56 19.27 2.24 -7.08
N GLU A 57 18.62 1.56 -8.04
CA GLU A 57 19.11 1.50 -9.42
C GLU A 57 19.10 2.90 -10.07
N ASP A 58 18.04 3.69 -9.86
CA ASP A 58 17.95 5.07 -10.34
C ASP A 58 19.00 5.99 -9.68
N LEU A 59 19.22 5.86 -8.37
CA LEU A 59 20.27 6.60 -7.66
C LEU A 59 21.67 6.25 -8.18
N ARG A 60 21.93 4.96 -8.40
CA ARG A 60 23.21 4.47 -8.94
C ARG A 60 23.45 5.00 -10.36
N ARG A 61 22.42 5.03 -11.21
CA ARG A 61 22.52 5.64 -12.55
C ARG A 61 22.86 7.13 -12.45
N ARG A 62 22.20 7.88 -11.58
CA ARG A 62 22.48 9.32 -11.39
C ARG A 62 23.92 9.59 -10.95
N GLN A 63 24.46 8.80 -10.02
CA GLN A 63 25.86 8.92 -9.58
C GLN A 63 26.86 8.62 -10.71
N MET A 64 26.57 7.66 -11.59
CA MET A 64 27.41 7.35 -12.75
C MET A 64 27.26 8.38 -13.89
N SER A 65 26.12 9.08 -13.96
CA SER A 65 25.83 10.12 -14.94
C SER A 65 26.39 11.51 -14.60
N GLU A 66 27.03 11.69 -13.45
CA GLU A 66 27.82 12.90 -13.14
C GLU A 66 29.32 12.64 -13.35
N PRO A 67 29.87 12.70 -14.58
CA PRO A 67 31.28 12.97 -14.76
C PRO A 67 31.48 14.50 -14.66
N GLY A 68 32.08 14.99 -13.58
CA GLY A 68 32.68 16.33 -13.59
C GLY A 68 32.26 17.31 -12.49
N ARG A 69 32.25 16.91 -11.22
CA ARG A 69 32.37 17.86 -10.10
C ARG A 69 33.69 17.70 -9.34
N GLU A 70 34.78 17.59 -10.10
CA GLU A 70 36.14 17.87 -9.62
C GLU A 70 36.74 18.91 -10.58
N GLY A 71 37.05 20.10 -10.07
CA GLY A 71 37.63 21.20 -10.86
C GLY A 71 37.28 22.58 -10.33
N GLY A 72 37.56 22.83 -9.05
CA GLY A 72 37.40 24.14 -8.44
C GLY A 72 38.38 24.29 -7.28
N HIS A 73 39.64 24.54 -7.62
CA HIS A 73 40.69 24.98 -6.71
C HIS A 73 41.57 26.00 -7.43
#